data_AF-A0A7W9MEY5-F1
#
_entry.id   AF-A0A7W9MEY5-F1
#
_cell.length_a   1.000
_cell.length_b   1.000
_cell.length_c   1.000
_cell.angle_alpha   90.00
_cell.angle_beta   90.00
_cell.angle_gamma   90.00
#
_symmetry.space_group_name_H-M   'P 1'
#
loop_
_entity.id
_entity.type
_entity.pdbx_description
1 polymer ?
#
loop_
_entity_poly.entity_id
_entity_poly.type
_entity_poly.pdbx_seq_one_letter_code
_entity_poly.pdbx_strand_id
1 'polypeptide(L)'
;MRATPLKSFTSLALLGLLVTGCGQGLLGGGGAGESAPQAGKDEPITLGMLIPQSGSEAAIGPYMSNAAQLAIDEINAKGGVLGRKLELKTADDACDAQSAASAANKLVTEGVDISVGGYCSGATLPTLPIFGRADIPMIIPAANSQELVDQKLKHVFLINGTGSQQAGAAEKWIAKQGAEKVALMHDNTSYSKDIALRTEELLDAPGGAEAVITEAVTPKESDYSPNITNVLAKKPDFVYWTGYFQEGGLIARQLRQAGYKGSIMVADGSVSPKLIEIAGAEAAEGVYATMTQTPDTLQGAEGWLDAYRKKFGAEPGPYSNQAYDAVRLAAEAVTKAGGTDGTKVVAALEAIDGFTMFSGPLKFTPEHTLANGGFQILVVKGDGFALQDALR
;
A
#
# COMPACT_ATOMS: atom_id res chain seq x y z
N MET A 1 -0.28 -51.87 -25.67
CA MET A 1 -0.97 -52.54 -26.79
C MET A 1 -2.47 -52.40 -26.59
N ARG A 2 -3.18 -52.08 -27.68
CA ARG A 2 -4.64 -52.12 -27.89
C ARG A 2 -5.46 -50.93 -27.38
N ALA A 3 -5.39 -49.89 -28.21
CA ALA A 3 -6.54 -49.12 -28.65
C ALA A 3 -7.66 -50.01 -29.21
N THR A 4 -8.92 -49.62 -29.07
CA THR A 4 -9.85 -49.43 -30.21
C THR A 4 -11.10 -48.63 -29.79
N PRO A 5 -11.73 -47.88 -30.73
CA PRO A 5 -12.76 -46.87 -30.49
C PRO A 5 -14.15 -47.35 -30.95
N LEU A 6 -15.11 -46.42 -31.16
CA LEU A 6 -15.96 -46.26 -32.36
C LEU A 6 -17.41 -45.84 -32.00
N LYS A 7 -17.88 -44.66 -32.44
CA LYS A 7 -18.82 -44.48 -33.58
C LYS A 7 -19.54 -43.12 -33.54
N SER A 8 -19.34 -42.40 -34.63
CA SER A 8 -20.00 -41.18 -35.09
C SER A 8 -21.50 -41.38 -35.38
N PHE A 9 -22.26 -40.30 -35.27
CA PHE A 9 -23.44 -40.07 -36.10
C PHE A 9 -23.30 -38.74 -36.83
N THR A 10 -23.21 -38.85 -38.15
CA THR A 10 -23.25 -37.77 -39.13
C THR A 10 -24.71 -37.58 -39.55
N SER A 11 -25.18 -36.34 -39.70
CA SER A 11 -26.26 -36.01 -40.62
C SER A 11 -26.08 -34.60 -41.15
N LEU A 12 -26.21 -34.53 -42.47
CA LEU A 12 -25.80 -33.52 -43.43
C LEU A 12 -27.06 -33.03 -44.13
N ALA A 13 -27.21 -31.71 -44.35
CA ALA A 13 -27.98 -31.06 -45.43
C ALA A 13 -28.27 -29.59 -45.05
N LEU A 14 -28.30 -28.58 -45.92
CA LEU A 14 -27.78 -28.34 -47.27
C LEU A 14 -28.00 -26.83 -47.55
N LEU A 15 -27.04 -26.19 -48.22
CA LEU A 15 -27.13 -25.14 -49.24
C LEU A 15 -28.01 -23.87 -49.06
N GLY A 16 -27.36 -22.71 -49.28
CA GLY A 16 -28.00 -21.46 -49.67
C GLY A 16 -27.03 -20.29 -49.87
N LEU A 17 -26.23 -20.31 -50.94
CA LEU A 17 -25.45 -19.16 -51.43
C LEU A 17 -26.36 -18.18 -52.18
N LEU A 18 -26.26 -16.88 -51.88
CA LEU A 18 -26.64 -15.80 -52.78
C LEU A 18 -25.52 -14.76 -52.82
N VAL A 19 -24.88 -14.66 -53.98
CA VAL A 19 -23.92 -13.62 -54.39
C VAL A 19 -24.60 -12.78 -55.46
N THR A 20 -24.69 -11.47 -55.23
CA THR A 20 -24.88 -10.38 -56.22
C THR A 20 -24.58 -9.08 -55.46
N GLY A 21 -23.84 -8.09 -55.93
CA GLY A 21 -23.16 -7.77 -57.19
C GLY A 21 -22.55 -6.36 -57.02
N CYS A 22 -21.44 -6.07 -57.71
CA CYS A 22 -20.69 -4.82 -57.65
C CYS A 22 -21.49 -3.60 -58.15
N GLY A 23 -21.20 -2.42 -57.60
CA GLY A 23 -21.62 -1.13 -58.13
C GLY A 23 -20.75 0.01 -57.59
N GLN A 24 -19.72 0.36 -58.32
CA GLN A 24 -18.75 1.41 -58.01
C GLN A 24 -19.32 2.77 -58.40
N GLY A 25 -19.40 3.71 -57.45
CA GLY A 25 -19.83 5.10 -57.65
C GLY A 25 -18.87 6.04 -56.94
N LEU A 26 -18.14 6.80 -57.73
CA LEU A 26 -17.10 7.76 -57.37
C LEU A 26 -17.73 9.15 -57.13
N LEU A 27 -17.12 9.93 -56.23
CA LEU A 27 -17.18 11.39 -56.05
C LEU A 27 -18.20 11.98 -55.04
N GLY A 28 -17.64 12.50 -53.94
CA GLY A 28 -17.90 13.88 -53.51
C GLY A 28 -18.65 14.08 -52.19
N GLY A 29 -17.94 14.56 -51.17
CA GLY A 29 -18.51 15.51 -50.21
C GLY A 29 -18.31 15.19 -48.73
N GLY A 30 -17.56 16.07 -48.06
CA GLY A 30 -17.87 16.48 -46.68
C GLY A 30 -17.17 15.68 -45.59
N GLY A 31 -16.26 16.35 -44.88
CA GLY A 31 -15.63 15.81 -43.68
C GLY A 31 -16.65 15.41 -42.61
N ALA A 32 -16.44 14.23 -42.06
CA ALA A 32 -16.91 13.87 -40.74
C ALA A 32 -15.66 13.34 -40.01
N GLY A 33 -15.17 14.14 -39.06
CA GLY A 33 -14.17 13.64 -38.13
C GLY A 33 -14.75 12.43 -37.41
N GLU A 34 -14.00 11.33 -37.40
CA GLU A 34 -14.22 10.23 -36.46
C GLU A 34 -14.06 10.79 -35.05
N SER A 35 -15.16 11.26 -34.48
CA SER A 35 -15.28 11.48 -33.06
C SER A 35 -15.20 10.12 -32.38
N ALA A 36 -14.08 9.90 -31.68
CA ALA A 36 -13.93 8.83 -30.71
C ALA A 36 -15.16 8.80 -29.77
N PRO A 37 -15.62 7.62 -29.32
CA PRO A 37 -16.75 7.54 -28.41
C PRO A 37 -16.43 8.34 -27.14
N GLN A 38 -17.18 9.41 -26.92
CA GLN A 38 -17.24 10.07 -25.61
C GLN A 38 -17.75 9.03 -24.62
N ALA A 39 -16.91 8.64 -23.66
CA ALA A 39 -17.35 7.92 -22.47
C ALA A 39 -18.61 8.60 -21.95
N GLY A 40 -19.70 7.83 -21.82
CA GLY A 40 -21.02 8.36 -21.51
C GLY A 40 -20.97 9.15 -20.20
N LYS A 41 -21.63 10.32 -20.18
CA LYS A 41 -21.76 11.18 -18.98
C LYS A 41 -22.41 10.47 -17.77
N ASP A 42 -22.89 9.25 -17.94
CA ASP A 42 -23.64 8.49 -16.95
C ASP A 42 -22.88 7.29 -16.34
N GLU A 43 -21.72 6.89 -16.87
CA GLU A 43 -20.97 5.77 -16.29
C GLU A 43 -20.21 6.19 -15.02
N PRO A 44 -20.16 5.36 -13.97
CA PRO A 44 -19.37 5.68 -12.77
C PRO A 44 -17.87 5.77 -13.09
N ILE A 45 -17.14 6.52 -12.28
CA ILE A 45 -15.67 6.49 -12.24
C ILE A 45 -15.28 5.38 -11.27
N THR A 46 -14.60 4.36 -11.75
CA THR A 46 -14.30 3.16 -10.99
C THR A 46 -12.90 3.22 -10.40
N LEU A 47 -12.80 3.17 -9.07
CA LEU A 47 -11.53 3.07 -8.35
C LEU A 47 -11.23 1.60 -8.04
N GLY A 48 -10.02 1.15 -8.36
CA GLY A 48 -9.50 -0.16 -8.02
C GLY A 48 -8.69 -0.13 -6.73
N MET A 49 -8.86 -1.10 -5.85
CA MET A 49 -8.10 -1.19 -4.60
C MET A 49 -7.60 -2.62 -4.38
N LEU A 50 -6.29 -2.80 -4.53
CA LEU A 50 -5.58 -4.01 -4.08
C LEU A 50 -5.26 -3.86 -2.60
N ILE A 51 -5.74 -4.80 -1.81
CA ILE A 51 -5.54 -4.86 -0.35
C ILE A 51 -5.56 -6.32 0.11
N PRO A 52 -4.90 -6.65 1.24
CA PRO A 52 -5.00 -7.97 1.82
C PRO A 52 -6.38 -8.16 2.45
N GLN A 53 -7.18 -9.06 1.88
CA GLN A 53 -8.46 -9.51 2.44
C GLN A 53 -8.34 -10.93 3.03
N SER A 54 -7.25 -11.62 2.71
CA SER A 54 -6.84 -12.89 3.31
C SER A 54 -5.33 -12.87 3.68
N GLY A 55 -4.83 -13.97 4.24
CA GLY A 55 -3.44 -14.07 4.72
C GLY A 55 -3.22 -13.48 6.11
N SER A 56 -1.95 -13.34 6.51
CA SER A 56 -1.57 -12.80 7.84
C SER A 56 -2.01 -11.35 8.01
N GLU A 57 -2.01 -10.59 6.92
CA GLU A 57 -2.28 -9.15 6.91
C GLU A 57 -3.76 -8.79 6.70
N ALA A 58 -4.66 -9.78 6.67
CA ALA A 58 -6.09 -9.58 6.39
C ALA A 58 -6.80 -8.57 7.32
N ALA A 59 -6.25 -8.35 8.53
CA ALA A 59 -6.77 -7.37 9.48
C ALA A 59 -6.68 -5.92 8.95
N ILE A 60 -5.81 -5.63 7.99
CA ILE A 60 -5.61 -4.28 7.44
C ILE A 60 -6.63 -3.94 6.35
N GLY A 61 -7.07 -4.92 5.56
CA GLY A 61 -7.98 -4.71 4.43
C GLY A 61 -9.25 -3.93 4.79
N PRO A 62 -9.98 -4.28 5.86
CA PRO A 62 -11.17 -3.54 6.29
C PRO A 62 -10.89 -2.08 6.66
N TYR A 63 -9.76 -1.77 7.30
CA TYR A 63 -9.41 -0.38 7.65
C TYR A 63 -9.31 0.49 6.40
N MET A 64 -8.56 0.04 5.40
CA MET A 64 -8.32 0.79 4.17
C MET A 64 -9.58 0.88 3.29
N SER A 65 -10.28 -0.25 3.07
CA SER A 65 -11.46 -0.27 2.20
C SER A 65 -12.63 0.52 2.78
N ASN A 66 -12.87 0.45 4.08
CA ASN A 66 -13.90 1.25 4.74
C ASN A 66 -13.58 2.75 4.65
N ALA A 67 -12.32 3.14 4.87
CA ALA A 67 -11.92 4.54 4.78
C ALA A 67 -12.04 5.09 3.35
N ALA A 68 -11.64 4.31 2.34
CA ALA A 68 -11.86 4.66 0.94
C ALA A 68 -13.36 4.78 0.62
N GLN A 69 -14.18 3.84 1.09
CA GLN A 69 -15.62 3.88 0.89
C GLN A 69 -16.27 5.11 1.55
N LEU A 70 -15.81 5.52 2.74
CA LEU A 70 -16.28 6.73 3.40
C LEU A 70 -16.03 7.98 2.54
N ALA A 71 -14.82 8.12 1.98
CA ALA A 71 -14.50 9.23 1.07
C ALA A 71 -15.40 9.22 -0.17
N ILE A 72 -15.60 8.04 -0.78
CA ILE A 72 -16.47 7.86 -1.94
C ILE A 72 -17.89 8.34 -1.65
N ASP A 73 -18.45 7.95 -0.50
CA ASP A 73 -19.83 8.31 -0.16
C ASP A 73 -19.99 9.79 0.10
N GLU A 74 -19.02 10.42 0.76
CA GLU A 74 -19.02 11.86 0.99
C GLU A 74 -18.88 12.66 -0.32
N ILE A 75 -18.09 12.18 -1.27
CA ILE A 75 -17.93 12.79 -2.60
C ILE A 75 -19.21 12.59 -3.42
N ASN A 76 -19.77 11.39 -3.43
CA ASN A 76 -21.01 11.06 -4.14
C ASN A 76 -22.21 11.85 -3.60
N ALA A 77 -22.29 12.06 -2.29
CA ALA A 77 -23.32 12.90 -1.66
C ALA A 77 -23.25 14.36 -2.10
N LYS A 78 -22.09 14.83 -2.60
CA LYS A 78 -21.89 16.18 -3.16
C LYS A 78 -22.06 16.24 -4.68
N GLY A 79 -22.60 15.19 -5.30
CA GLY A 79 -22.82 15.11 -6.75
C GLY A 79 -21.71 14.37 -7.53
N GLY A 80 -20.75 13.77 -6.83
CA GLY A 80 -19.67 12.99 -7.44
C GLY A 80 -18.59 13.86 -8.08
N VAL A 81 -17.87 13.28 -9.03
CA VAL A 81 -16.76 13.91 -9.75
C VAL A 81 -17.18 14.16 -11.19
N LEU A 82 -17.20 15.42 -11.62
CA LEU A 82 -17.69 15.82 -12.94
C LEU A 82 -19.15 15.34 -13.21
N GLY A 83 -19.95 15.24 -12.15
CA GLY A 83 -21.33 14.74 -12.20
C GLY A 83 -21.46 13.20 -12.22
N ARG A 84 -20.34 12.47 -12.22
CA ARG A 84 -20.30 11.00 -12.22
C ARG A 84 -20.06 10.49 -10.81
N LYS A 85 -20.74 9.41 -10.42
CA LYS A 85 -20.47 8.74 -9.12
C LYS A 85 -19.13 8.02 -9.15
N LEU A 86 -18.47 7.98 -7.99
CA LEU A 86 -17.35 7.09 -7.72
C LEU A 86 -17.86 5.71 -7.27
N GLU A 87 -17.20 4.65 -7.71
CA GLU A 87 -17.40 3.27 -7.25
C GLU A 87 -16.07 2.64 -6.86
N LEU A 88 -16.08 1.71 -5.89
CA LEU A 88 -14.89 0.98 -5.45
C LEU A 88 -14.97 -0.49 -5.87
N LYS A 89 -13.93 -0.98 -6.52
CA LYS A 89 -13.68 -2.40 -6.75
C LYS A 89 -12.45 -2.83 -5.97
N THR A 90 -12.67 -3.67 -4.96
CA THR A 90 -11.58 -4.26 -4.19
C THR A 90 -11.19 -5.61 -4.77
N ALA A 91 -9.90 -5.95 -4.74
CA ALA A 91 -9.44 -7.29 -5.03
C ALA A 91 -8.40 -7.73 -3.99
N ASP A 92 -8.55 -8.96 -3.50
CA ASP A 92 -7.65 -9.57 -2.53
C ASP A 92 -6.28 -9.85 -3.15
N ASP A 93 -5.25 -9.23 -2.60
CA ASP A 93 -3.86 -9.48 -2.97
C ASP A 93 -3.15 -10.46 -2.01
N ALA A 94 -3.77 -10.80 -0.89
CA ALA A 94 -3.26 -11.65 0.19
C ALA A 94 -1.84 -11.28 0.69
N CYS A 95 -1.35 -10.07 0.41
CA CYS A 95 0.06 -9.69 0.54
C CYS A 95 1.05 -10.65 -0.14
N ASP A 96 0.63 -11.26 -1.26
CA ASP A 96 1.41 -12.20 -2.04
C ASP A 96 1.60 -11.71 -3.48
N ALA A 97 2.83 -11.80 -4.00
CA ALA A 97 3.18 -11.23 -5.30
C ALA A 97 2.39 -11.85 -6.47
N GLN A 98 2.16 -13.16 -6.44
CA GLN A 98 1.43 -13.85 -7.51
C GLN A 98 -0.07 -13.56 -7.46
N SER A 99 -0.64 -13.57 -6.25
CA SER A 99 -2.04 -13.24 -6.01
C SER A 99 -2.32 -11.78 -6.39
N ALA A 100 -1.45 -10.85 -6.00
CA ALA A 100 -1.53 -9.43 -6.36
C ALA A 100 -1.49 -9.21 -7.88
N ALA A 101 -0.58 -9.87 -8.61
CA ALA A 101 -0.53 -9.75 -10.07
C ALA A 101 -1.83 -10.25 -10.73
N SER A 102 -2.42 -11.34 -10.21
CA SER A 102 -3.69 -11.88 -10.70
C SER A 102 -4.85 -10.93 -10.40
N ALA A 103 -4.90 -10.39 -9.19
CA ALA A 103 -5.88 -9.41 -8.74
C ALA A 103 -5.79 -8.09 -9.54
N ALA A 104 -4.58 -7.62 -9.84
CA ALA A 104 -4.37 -6.44 -10.69
C ALA A 104 -4.93 -6.64 -12.10
N ASN A 105 -4.63 -7.78 -12.75
CA ASN A 105 -5.19 -8.10 -14.07
C ASN A 105 -6.73 -8.19 -14.05
N LYS A 106 -7.31 -8.71 -12.95
CA LYS A 106 -8.76 -8.72 -12.75
C LYS A 106 -9.31 -7.29 -12.71
N LEU A 107 -8.73 -6.39 -11.90
CA LEU A 107 -9.18 -4.99 -11.82
C LEU A 107 -9.05 -4.26 -13.17
N VAL A 108 -7.96 -4.49 -13.92
CA VAL A 108 -7.81 -3.98 -15.29
C VAL A 108 -8.93 -4.49 -16.20
N THR A 109 -9.23 -5.80 -16.15
CA THR A 109 -10.31 -6.40 -16.95
C THR A 109 -11.68 -5.87 -16.56
N GLU A 110 -11.88 -5.53 -15.28
CA GLU A 110 -13.09 -4.92 -14.76
C GLU A 110 -13.20 -3.42 -15.06
N GLY A 111 -12.23 -2.83 -15.76
CA GLY A 111 -12.28 -1.45 -16.25
C GLY A 111 -12.16 -0.41 -15.13
N VAL A 112 -11.28 -0.63 -14.16
CA VAL A 112 -10.96 0.42 -13.18
C VAL A 112 -10.24 1.59 -13.88
N ASP A 113 -10.59 2.81 -13.52
CA ASP A 113 -9.99 4.03 -14.07
C ASP A 113 -8.68 4.39 -13.34
N ILE A 114 -8.65 4.22 -12.02
CA ILE A 114 -7.53 4.60 -11.15
C ILE A 114 -7.35 3.55 -10.06
N SER A 115 -6.10 3.18 -9.77
CA SER A 115 -5.79 2.36 -8.59
C SER A 115 -5.51 3.26 -7.38
N VAL A 116 -6.16 2.97 -6.25
CA VAL A 116 -6.01 3.67 -4.95
C VAL A 116 -5.61 2.71 -3.82
N GLY A 117 -5.02 1.57 -4.18
CA GLY A 117 -4.61 0.51 -3.25
C GLY A 117 -3.11 0.24 -3.26
N GLY A 118 -2.70 -0.77 -2.50
CA GLY A 118 -1.30 -1.15 -2.30
C GLY A 118 -0.89 -0.99 -0.84
N TYR A 119 -0.80 -2.11 -0.13
CA TYR A 119 -0.37 -2.19 1.27
C TYR A 119 1.01 -2.84 1.40
N CYS A 120 1.15 -4.11 1.02
CA CYS A 120 2.44 -4.80 1.08
C CYS A 120 3.31 -4.42 -0.13
N SER A 121 4.52 -3.93 0.10
CA SER A 121 5.42 -3.50 -0.98
C SER A 121 5.77 -4.65 -1.95
N GLY A 122 6.06 -5.84 -1.43
CA GLY A 122 6.35 -7.02 -2.25
C GLY A 122 5.17 -7.49 -3.11
N ALA A 123 3.93 -7.27 -2.64
CA ALA A 123 2.71 -7.56 -3.39
C ALA A 123 2.41 -6.47 -4.42
N THR A 124 2.69 -5.20 -4.08
CA THR A 124 2.40 -4.04 -4.92
C THR A 124 3.37 -3.92 -6.11
N LEU A 125 4.65 -4.23 -5.91
CA LEU A 125 5.71 -4.12 -6.93
C LEU A 125 5.38 -4.79 -8.29
N PRO A 126 4.92 -6.07 -8.36
CA PRO A 126 4.58 -6.70 -9.64
C PRO A 126 3.35 -6.11 -10.33
N THR A 127 2.54 -5.31 -9.63
CA THR A 127 1.30 -4.72 -10.16
C THR A 127 1.55 -3.43 -10.92
N LEU A 128 2.64 -2.72 -10.60
CA LEU A 128 3.00 -1.44 -11.22
C LEU A 128 3.03 -1.50 -12.76
N PRO A 129 3.73 -2.46 -13.40
CA PRO A 129 3.72 -2.55 -14.87
C PRO A 129 2.40 -3.05 -15.45
N ILE A 130 1.54 -3.70 -14.67
CA ILE A 130 0.21 -4.17 -15.13
C ILE A 130 -0.71 -2.97 -15.34
N PHE A 131 -0.84 -2.10 -14.32
CA PHE A 131 -1.63 -0.88 -14.44
C PHE A 131 -1.03 0.10 -15.45
N GLY A 132 0.30 0.22 -15.51
CA GLY A 132 0.97 1.10 -16.48
C GLY A 132 0.71 0.73 -17.94
N ARG A 133 0.67 -0.57 -18.28
CA ARG A 133 0.30 -1.02 -19.64
C ARG A 133 -1.16 -0.75 -19.99
N ALA A 134 -2.01 -0.60 -18.99
CA ALA A 134 -3.43 -0.31 -19.14
C ALA A 134 -3.75 1.20 -19.07
N ASP A 135 -2.73 2.07 -18.99
CA ASP A 135 -2.89 3.52 -18.77
C ASP A 135 -3.72 3.85 -17.52
N ILE A 136 -3.54 3.07 -16.44
CA ILE A 136 -4.22 3.28 -15.15
C ILE A 136 -3.24 3.91 -14.16
N PRO A 137 -3.48 5.16 -13.72
CA PRO A 137 -2.70 5.79 -12.66
C PRO A 137 -2.84 5.04 -11.33
N MET A 138 -1.80 5.06 -10.52
CA MET A 138 -1.76 4.44 -9.21
C MET A 138 -1.42 5.47 -8.13
N ILE A 139 -2.28 5.56 -7.11
CA ILE A 139 -2.04 6.27 -5.86
C ILE A 139 -1.90 5.22 -4.77
N ILE A 140 -0.69 5.04 -4.26
CA ILE A 140 -0.34 4.02 -3.27
C ILE A 140 -0.44 4.65 -1.87
N PRO A 141 -1.40 4.22 -1.03
CA PRO A 141 -1.64 4.81 0.28
C PRO A 141 -0.74 4.28 1.40
N ALA A 142 -0.13 3.10 1.24
CA ALA A 142 0.55 2.42 2.34
C ALA A 142 1.92 1.84 1.96
N ALA A 143 2.01 1.05 0.88
CA ALA A 143 3.29 0.44 0.49
C ALA A 143 4.39 1.50 0.28
N ASN A 144 5.54 1.28 0.89
CA ASN A 144 6.56 2.32 1.04
C ASN A 144 7.99 1.92 0.65
N SER A 145 8.26 0.65 0.32
CA SER A 145 9.62 0.24 -0.08
C SER A 145 10.15 1.17 -1.18
N GLN A 146 11.40 1.60 -1.03
CA GLN A 146 12.05 2.45 -2.03
C GLN A 146 12.14 1.74 -3.39
N GLU A 147 12.11 0.40 -3.44
CA GLU A 147 12.04 -0.39 -4.68
C GLU A 147 10.88 0.04 -5.59
N LEU A 148 9.75 0.51 -5.03
CA LEU A 148 8.60 1.02 -5.78
C LEU A 148 8.95 2.30 -6.54
N VAL A 149 9.66 3.22 -5.88
CA VAL A 149 10.08 4.51 -6.43
C VAL A 149 11.20 4.31 -7.45
N ASP A 150 12.10 3.36 -7.18
CA ASP A 150 13.24 3.06 -8.05
C ASP A 150 12.83 2.46 -9.41
N GLN A 151 11.57 2.03 -9.55
CA GLN A 151 11.00 1.67 -10.86
C GLN A 151 10.86 2.87 -11.80
N LYS A 152 10.83 4.10 -11.28
CA LYS A 152 10.74 5.37 -12.04
C LYS A 152 9.55 5.40 -13.01
N LEU A 153 8.41 4.88 -12.56
CA LEU A 153 7.19 4.79 -13.34
C LEU A 153 6.33 6.04 -13.15
N LYS A 154 6.07 6.76 -14.24
CA LYS A 154 5.35 8.03 -14.22
C LYS A 154 3.92 7.93 -13.68
N HIS A 155 3.27 6.78 -13.84
CA HIS A 155 1.89 6.59 -13.41
C HIS A 155 1.76 6.20 -11.94
N VAL A 156 2.86 6.16 -11.17
CA VAL A 156 2.87 5.72 -9.77
C VAL A 156 3.12 6.91 -8.85
N PHE A 157 2.28 7.08 -7.84
CA PHE A 157 2.37 8.14 -6.83
C PHE A 157 2.22 7.54 -5.43
N LEU A 158 3.11 7.88 -4.51
CA LEU A 158 3.07 7.42 -3.12
C LEU A 158 2.64 8.57 -2.20
N ILE A 159 1.59 8.34 -1.42
CA ILE A 159 1.12 9.30 -0.40
C ILE A 159 1.41 8.83 1.04
N ASN A 160 2.17 7.75 1.19
CA ASN A 160 2.88 7.41 2.42
C ASN A 160 4.34 7.88 2.31
N GLY A 161 5.04 7.97 3.45
CA GLY A 161 6.49 8.13 3.44
C GLY A 161 7.20 6.89 2.88
N THR A 162 8.40 7.05 2.32
CA THR A 162 9.18 5.95 1.72
C THR A 162 10.03 5.21 2.75
N GLY A 163 10.53 4.02 2.38
CA GLY A 163 11.43 3.21 3.19
C GLY A 163 12.72 3.96 3.55
N SER A 164 13.24 4.79 2.65
CA SER A 164 14.37 5.70 2.95
C SER A 164 14.02 6.73 4.01
N GLN A 165 12.84 7.33 3.94
CA GLN A 165 12.39 8.30 4.94
C GLN A 165 12.14 7.63 6.30
N GLN A 166 11.66 6.39 6.30
CA GLN A 166 11.46 5.60 7.52
C GLN A 166 12.78 5.18 8.16
N ALA A 167 13.74 4.71 7.36
CA ALA A 167 15.08 4.39 7.83
C ALA A 167 15.76 5.64 8.45
N GLY A 168 15.59 6.81 7.84
CA GLY A 168 16.05 8.08 8.41
C GLY A 168 15.35 8.47 9.72
N ALA A 169 14.07 8.11 9.89
CA ALA A 169 13.37 8.30 11.16
C ALA A 169 13.85 7.31 12.24
N ALA A 170 14.09 6.06 11.85
CA ALA A 170 14.64 5.01 12.70
C ALA A 170 16.03 5.37 13.22
N GLU A 171 16.95 5.76 12.33
CA GLU A 171 18.31 6.17 12.70
C GLU A 171 18.30 7.34 13.69
N LYS A 172 17.53 8.40 13.41
CA LYS A 172 17.41 9.54 14.33
C LYS A 172 16.95 9.13 15.72
N TRP A 173 15.98 8.21 15.80
CA TRP A 173 15.50 7.71 17.09
C TRP A 173 16.54 6.85 17.80
N ILE A 174 17.20 5.94 17.08
CA ILE A 174 18.29 5.11 17.60
C ILE A 174 19.40 5.98 18.19
N ALA A 175 19.84 7.01 17.46
CA ALA A 175 20.82 7.98 17.93
C ALA A 175 20.33 8.74 19.17
N LYS A 176 19.05 9.16 19.20
CA LYS A 176 18.46 9.84 20.36
C LYS A 176 18.34 8.95 21.60
N GLN A 177 18.19 7.64 21.41
CA GLN A 177 18.23 6.66 22.50
C GLN A 177 19.66 6.41 23.02
N GLY A 178 20.68 6.92 22.32
CA GLY A 178 22.08 6.68 22.68
C GLY A 178 22.50 5.22 22.49
N ALA A 179 21.86 4.51 21.56
CA ALA A 179 22.23 3.14 21.23
C ALA A 179 23.62 3.11 20.59
N GLU A 180 24.47 2.17 21.01
CA GLU A 180 25.78 1.96 20.43
C GLU A 180 25.81 0.73 19.52
N LYS A 181 24.96 -0.27 19.78
CA LYS A 181 24.98 -1.57 19.10
C LYS A 181 23.58 -1.99 18.68
N VAL A 182 23.31 -1.85 17.39
CA VAL A 182 22.00 -2.12 16.81
C VAL A 182 22.02 -3.46 16.10
N ALA A 183 21.05 -4.31 16.42
CA ALA A 183 20.73 -5.47 15.61
C ALA A 183 19.49 -5.17 14.76
N LEU A 184 19.59 -5.43 13.46
CA LEU A 184 18.52 -5.28 12.49
C LEU A 184 17.96 -6.66 12.18
N MET A 185 16.64 -6.81 12.14
CA MET A 185 15.96 -8.06 11.83
C MET A 185 14.89 -7.83 10.77
N HIS A 186 14.82 -8.70 9.75
CA HIS A 186 13.87 -8.57 8.64
C HIS A 186 13.39 -9.93 8.11
N ASP A 187 12.31 -9.97 7.33
CA ASP A 187 11.64 -11.20 6.85
C ASP A 187 11.96 -11.56 5.38
N ASN A 188 13.02 -10.97 4.83
CA ASN A 188 13.43 -11.05 3.41
C ASN A 188 12.45 -10.49 2.37
N THR A 189 11.28 -9.97 2.73
CA THR A 189 10.40 -9.29 1.76
C THR A 189 11.01 -7.95 1.30
N SER A 190 10.61 -7.48 0.11
CA SER A 190 11.00 -6.16 -0.42
C SER A 190 10.72 -4.99 0.53
N TYR A 191 9.72 -5.13 1.41
CA TYR A 191 9.41 -4.13 2.43
C TYR A 191 10.46 -4.15 3.56
N SER A 192 10.56 -5.29 4.25
CA SER A 192 11.36 -5.37 5.48
C SER A 192 12.85 -5.25 5.20
N LYS A 193 13.31 -5.88 4.12
CA LYS A 193 14.72 -5.89 3.74
C LYS A 193 15.19 -4.50 3.30
N ASP A 194 14.36 -3.76 2.54
CA ASP A 194 14.67 -2.39 2.12
C ASP A 194 14.89 -1.48 3.34
N ILE A 195 13.98 -1.51 4.31
CA ILE A 195 14.11 -0.68 5.52
C ILE A 195 15.31 -1.10 6.37
N ALA A 196 15.56 -2.40 6.53
CA ALA A 196 16.70 -2.90 7.31
C ALA A 196 18.03 -2.44 6.70
N LEU A 197 18.24 -2.71 5.40
CA LEU A 197 19.49 -2.35 4.72
C LEU A 197 19.73 -0.84 4.67
N ARG A 198 18.68 -0.04 4.44
CA ARG A 198 18.81 1.42 4.49
C ARG A 198 19.13 1.93 5.90
N THR A 199 18.58 1.29 6.92
CA THR A 199 18.92 1.65 8.30
C THR A 199 20.37 1.28 8.59
N GLU A 200 20.84 0.10 8.17
CA GLU A 200 22.25 -0.31 8.25
C GLU A 200 23.18 0.73 7.61
N GLU A 201 22.89 1.14 6.37
CA GLU A 201 23.66 2.15 5.64
C GLU A 201 23.73 3.51 6.37
N LEU A 202 22.65 3.92 7.03
CA LEU A 202 22.61 5.18 7.78
C LEU A 202 23.36 5.09 9.12
N LEU A 203 23.35 3.93 9.76
CA LEU A 203 24.08 3.68 11.00
C LEU A 203 25.60 3.70 10.79
N ASP A 204 26.07 3.24 9.63
CA ASP A 204 27.50 3.25 9.25
C ASP A 204 28.09 4.65 9.01
N ALA A 205 27.27 5.71 9.09
CA ALA A 205 27.76 7.08 8.99
C ALA A 205 28.73 7.42 10.15
N PRO A 206 29.72 8.32 9.93
CA PRO A 206 30.68 8.68 10.98
C PRO A 206 30.01 9.17 12.26
N GLY A 207 30.20 8.45 13.36
CA GLY A 207 29.61 8.76 14.67
C GLY A 207 28.22 8.15 14.91
N GLY A 208 27.71 7.36 13.97
CA GLY A 208 26.51 6.53 14.14
C GLY A 208 26.77 5.27 14.98
N ALA A 209 25.68 4.59 15.35
CA ALA A 209 25.74 3.33 16.09
C ALA A 209 26.25 2.19 15.20
N GLU A 210 26.85 1.16 15.78
CA GLU A 210 27.31 -0.02 15.04
C GLU A 210 26.14 -0.95 14.73
N ALA A 211 25.90 -1.25 13.45
CA ALA A 211 25.03 -2.36 13.04
C ALA A 211 25.76 -3.70 13.30
N VAL A 212 25.56 -4.30 14.47
CA VAL A 212 26.32 -5.50 14.89
C VAL A 212 25.89 -6.78 14.16
N ILE A 213 24.68 -6.77 13.59
CA ILE A 213 24.13 -7.82 12.73
C ILE A 213 22.88 -7.34 12.00
N THR A 214 22.74 -7.78 10.75
CA THR A 214 21.48 -7.77 10.00
C THR A 214 21.03 -9.21 9.78
N GLU A 215 20.04 -9.64 10.55
CA GLU A 215 19.55 -11.02 10.61
C GLU A 215 18.25 -11.17 9.82
N ALA A 216 18.23 -12.12 8.89
CA ALA A 216 17.02 -12.46 8.15
C ALA A 216 16.30 -13.64 8.82
N VAL A 217 14.98 -13.54 8.97
CA VAL A 217 14.12 -14.63 9.43
C VAL A 217 13.27 -15.17 8.28
N THR A 218 12.75 -16.38 8.43
CA THR A 218 11.76 -16.92 7.50
C THR A 218 10.36 -16.51 7.97
N PRO A 219 9.52 -15.88 7.12
CA PRO A 219 8.15 -15.57 7.49
C PRO A 219 7.37 -16.83 7.89
N LYS A 220 6.36 -16.67 8.76
CA LYS A 220 5.41 -17.72 9.19
C LYS A 220 6.01 -18.84 10.06
N GLU A 221 7.21 -18.68 10.58
CA GLU A 221 7.73 -19.57 11.60
C GLU A 221 7.07 -19.27 12.95
N SER A 222 6.86 -20.32 13.76
CA SER A 222 6.33 -20.16 15.12
C SER A 222 7.42 -19.87 16.15
N ASP A 223 8.68 -20.12 15.79
CA ASP A 223 9.84 -20.05 16.69
C ASP A 223 11.02 -19.38 15.97
N TYR A 224 11.43 -18.22 16.49
CA TYR A 224 12.57 -17.42 16.02
C TYR A 224 13.74 -17.48 17.01
N SER A 225 13.71 -18.39 18.00
CA SER A 225 14.76 -18.55 19.00
C SER A 225 16.16 -18.75 18.40
N PRO A 226 16.36 -19.47 17.28
CA PRO A 226 17.67 -19.56 16.63
C PRO A 226 18.20 -18.21 16.15
N ASN A 227 17.39 -17.41 15.47
CA ASN A 227 17.74 -16.07 15.00
C ASN A 227 18.03 -15.14 16.19
N ILE A 228 17.18 -15.19 17.22
CA ILE A 228 17.34 -14.41 18.45
C ILE A 228 18.65 -14.78 19.16
N THR A 229 19.00 -16.07 19.20
CA THR A 229 20.27 -16.52 19.78
C THR A 229 21.47 -15.93 19.02
N ASN A 230 21.41 -15.90 17.68
CA ASN A 230 22.45 -15.29 16.86
C ASN A 230 22.55 -13.78 17.12
N VAL A 231 21.41 -13.09 17.17
CA VAL A 231 21.31 -11.65 17.49
C VAL A 231 21.89 -11.33 18.86
N LEU A 232 21.48 -12.05 19.91
CA LEU A 232 21.93 -11.79 21.28
C LEU A 232 23.42 -12.12 21.48
N ALA A 233 23.99 -13.03 20.71
CA ALA A 233 25.43 -13.31 20.74
C ALA A 233 26.28 -12.08 20.33
N LYS A 234 25.70 -11.14 19.58
CA LYS A 234 26.34 -9.87 19.18
C LYS A 234 26.22 -8.77 20.23
N LYS A 235 25.47 -9.03 21.31
CA LYS A 235 25.24 -8.10 22.43
C LYS A 235 24.72 -6.72 22.00
N PRO A 236 23.66 -6.65 21.18
CA PRO A 236 23.03 -5.37 20.86
C PRO A 236 22.42 -4.73 22.12
N ASP A 237 22.35 -3.40 22.16
CA ASP A 237 21.56 -2.63 23.11
C ASP A 237 20.23 -2.12 22.51
N PHE A 238 20.09 -2.25 21.18
CA PHE A 238 18.89 -1.95 20.43
C PHE A 238 18.60 -3.03 19.38
N VAL A 239 17.35 -3.50 19.28
CA VAL A 239 16.89 -4.40 18.22
C VAL A 239 15.79 -3.73 17.41
N TYR A 240 15.92 -3.71 16.09
CA TYR A 240 14.90 -3.19 15.17
C TYR A 240 14.37 -4.29 14.25
N TRP A 241 13.09 -4.63 14.42
CA TRP A 241 12.37 -5.52 13.51
C TRP A 241 11.66 -4.72 12.41
N THR A 242 11.97 -4.99 11.14
CA THR A 242 11.45 -4.20 10.01
C THR A 242 10.31 -4.86 9.25
N GLY A 243 9.76 -5.97 9.75
CA GLY A 243 8.63 -6.68 9.11
C GLY A 243 7.27 -6.42 9.77
N TYR A 244 6.34 -7.36 9.59
CA TYR A 244 4.94 -7.23 9.99
C TYR A 244 4.65 -7.71 11.43
N PHE A 245 3.43 -7.42 11.91
CA PHE A 245 3.06 -7.60 13.31
C PHE A 245 3.07 -9.05 13.79
N GLN A 246 2.88 -10.03 12.90
CA GLN A 246 2.81 -11.44 13.29
C GLN A 246 4.16 -11.93 13.81
N GLU A 247 5.21 -11.78 13.01
CA GLU A 247 6.58 -12.07 13.40
C GLU A 247 7.09 -11.07 14.43
N GLY A 248 6.75 -9.78 14.30
CA GLY A 248 7.17 -8.74 15.24
C GLY A 248 6.73 -9.01 16.67
N GLY A 249 5.48 -9.48 16.86
CA GLY A 249 4.99 -9.89 18.17
C GLY A 249 5.72 -11.11 18.73
N LEU A 250 5.98 -12.12 17.89
CA LEU A 250 6.73 -13.31 18.31
C LEU A 250 8.18 -12.99 18.67
N ILE A 251 8.86 -12.16 17.87
CA ILE A 251 10.23 -11.72 18.09
C ILE A 251 10.32 -10.90 19.36
N ALA A 252 9.42 -9.92 19.58
CA ALA A 252 9.39 -9.13 20.80
C ALA A 252 9.22 -10.02 22.05
N ARG A 253 8.29 -10.98 22.00
CA ARG A 253 8.07 -11.94 23.08
C ARG A 253 9.29 -12.80 23.36
N GLN A 254 9.86 -13.41 22.32
CA GLN A 254 10.97 -14.34 22.45
C GLN A 254 12.27 -13.63 22.87
N LEU A 255 12.50 -12.38 22.42
CA LEU A 255 13.61 -11.53 22.92
C LEU A 255 13.49 -11.34 24.44
N ARG A 256 12.30 -10.97 24.92
CA ARG A 256 12.05 -10.76 26.36
C ARG A 256 12.19 -12.05 27.16
N GLN A 257 11.67 -13.17 26.63
CA GLN A 257 11.84 -14.52 27.23
C GLN A 257 13.31 -14.95 27.29
N ALA A 258 14.13 -14.59 26.29
CA ALA A 258 15.57 -14.81 26.27
C ALA A 258 16.35 -13.85 27.19
N GLY A 259 15.67 -12.98 27.93
CA GLY A 259 16.27 -12.07 28.91
C GLY A 259 16.78 -10.75 28.32
N TYR A 260 16.47 -10.43 27.06
CA TYR A 260 16.87 -9.18 26.44
C TYR A 260 16.23 -7.96 27.13
N LYS A 261 17.06 -7.05 27.63
CA LYS A 261 16.64 -5.83 28.34
C LYS A 261 16.81 -4.54 27.54
N GLY A 262 17.41 -4.62 26.35
CA GLY A 262 17.59 -3.46 25.48
C GLY A 262 16.28 -3.00 24.84
N SER A 263 16.38 -1.89 24.11
CA SER A 263 15.27 -1.29 23.39
C SER A 263 14.85 -2.17 22.22
N ILE A 264 13.55 -2.32 22.02
CA ILE A 264 12.99 -3.00 20.84
C ILE A 264 12.21 -1.95 20.07
N MET A 265 12.44 -1.89 18.76
CA MET A 265 11.66 -1.10 17.83
C MET A 265 11.09 -2.01 16.73
N VAL A 266 9.94 -1.63 16.20
CA VAL A 266 9.31 -2.28 15.04
C VAL A 266 8.99 -1.26 13.95
N ALA A 267 8.96 -1.70 12.69
CA ALA A 267 8.55 -0.84 11.58
C ALA A 267 7.02 -0.69 11.51
N ASP A 268 6.55 0.18 10.61
CA ASP A 268 5.15 0.57 10.46
C ASP A 268 4.19 -0.60 10.21
N GLY A 269 4.64 -1.64 9.47
CA GLY A 269 3.88 -2.87 9.23
C GLY A 269 3.62 -3.70 10.50
N SER A 270 4.29 -3.39 11.60
CA SER A 270 4.06 -4.01 12.91
C SER A 270 3.13 -3.21 13.82
N VAL A 271 2.72 -2.00 13.43
CA VAL A 271 1.83 -1.17 14.24
C VAL A 271 0.40 -1.67 14.12
N SER A 272 0.02 -2.56 15.04
CA SER A 272 -1.32 -3.14 15.12
C SER A 272 -1.58 -3.64 16.53
N PRO A 273 -2.81 -3.58 17.06
CA PRO A 273 -3.18 -4.25 18.31
C PRO A 273 -2.80 -5.74 18.32
N LYS A 274 -2.73 -6.38 17.14
CA LYS A 274 -2.30 -7.77 16.99
C LYS A 274 -0.85 -8.01 17.44
N LEU A 275 0.04 -7.04 17.28
CA LEU A 275 1.41 -7.17 17.80
C LEU A 275 1.39 -7.36 19.32
N ILE A 276 0.60 -6.53 20.02
CA ILE A 276 0.50 -6.55 21.49
C ILE A 276 -0.16 -7.87 21.94
N GLU A 277 -1.19 -8.32 21.25
CA GLU A 277 -1.85 -9.62 21.50
C GLU A 277 -0.88 -10.79 21.38
N ILE A 278 -0.07 -10.82 20.32
CA ILE A 278 0.88 -11.91 20.03
C ILE A 278 2.06 -11.87 21.01
N ALA A 279 2.60 -10.68 21.26
CA ALA A 279 3.73 -10.48 22.16
C ALA A 279 3.36 -10.78 23.62
N GLY A 280 2.13 -10.43 24.01
CA GLY A 280 1.68 -10.34 25.39
C GLY A 280 2.07 -8.98 25.99
N ALA A 281 1.19 -8.42 26.83
CA ALA A 281 1.30 -7.06 27.34
C ALA A 281 2.67 -6.73 27.95
N GLU A 282 3.22 -7.64 28.76
CA GLU A 282 4.53 -7.42 29.41
C GLU A 282 5.68 -7.34 28.40
N ALA A 283 5.67 -8.17 27.35
CA ALA A 283 6.74 -8.17 26.36
C ALA A 283 6.61 -7.02 25.35
N ALA A 284 5.38 -6.58 25.10
CA ALA A 284 5.06 -5.48 24.19
C ALA A 284 5.30 -4.10 24.82
N GLU A 285 5.13 -3.94 26.13
CA GLU A 285 5.26 -2.64 26.81
C GLU A 285 6.62 -2.00 26.52
N GLY A 286 6.59 -0.73 26.09
CA GLY A 286 7.80 0.02 25.75
C GLY A 286 8.44 -0.35 24.41
N VAL A 287 7.84 -1.22 23.59
CA VAL A 287 8.26 -1.41 22.20
C VAL A 287 8.00 -0.12 21.42
N TYR A 288 9.04 0.42 20.81
CA TYR A 288 8.93 1.59 19.93
C TYR A 288 8.46 1.17 18.54
N ALA A 289 7.90 2.11 17.78
CA ALA A 289 7.63 1.89 16.37
C ALA A 289 7.87 3.13 15.52
N THR A 290 8.42 2.96 14.32
CA THR A 290 8.30 3.99 13.27
C THR A 290 6.93 3.87 12.63
N MET A 291 6.20 4.98 12.53
CA MET A 291 4.88 5.01 11.89
C MET A 291 4.62 6.40 11.34
N THR A 292 3.83 6.54 10.28
CA THR A 292 3.26 7.85 9.93
C THR A 292 2.10 8.19 10.87
N GLN A 293 1.36 9.27 10.61
CA GLN A 293 0.18 9.56 11.44
C GLN A 293 -0.89 8.46 11.25
N THR A 294 -1.33 7.88 12.36
CA THR A 294 -2.47 6.97 12.48
C THR A 294 -3.72 7.73 12.94
N PRO A 295 -4.93 7.15 12.80
CA PRO A 295 -6.16 7.75 13.34
C PRO A 295 -6.06 8.24 14.79
N ASP A 296 -5.34 7.51 15.65
CA ASP A 296 -5.15 7.85 17.08
C ASP A 296 -4.24 9.07 17.32
N THR A 297 -3.43 9.42 16.33
CA THR A 297 -2.44 10.52 16.42
C THR A 297 -2.83 11.74 15.58
N LEU A 298 -3.93 11.65 14.83
CA LEU A 298 -4.44 12.77 14.05
C LEU A 298 -5.04 13.85 14.96
N GLN A 299 -4.76 15.10 14.61
CA GLN A 299 -5.36 16.27 15.27
C GLN A 299 -6.50 16.80 14.40
N GLY A 300 -7.65 17.12 15.01
CA GLY A 300 -8.78 17.72 14.27
C GLY A 300 -9.55 16.74 13.38
N ALA A 301 -9.37 15.43 13.59
CA ALA A 301 -10.03 14.38 12.81
C ALA A 301 -11.28 13.81 13.50
N GLU A 302 -11.76 14.40 14.59
CA GLU A 302 -12.86 13.87 15.42
C GLU A 302 -14.12 13.61 14.59
N GLY A 303 -14.49 14.54 13.71
CA GLY A 303 -15.64 14.38 12.84
C GLY A 303 -15.49 13.23 11.84
N TRP A 304 -14.29 12.99 11.33
CA TRP A 304 -14.00 11.87 10.42
C TRP A 304 -14.01 10.53 11.17
N LEU A 305 -13.41 10.47 12.38
CA LEU A 305 -13.43 9.30 13.24
C LEU A 305 -14.88 8.90 13.59
N ASP A 306 -15.72 9.87 13.94
CA ASP A 306 -17.13 9.64 14.27
C ASP A 306 -17.94 9.20 13.05
N ALA A 307 -17.68 9.77 11.88
CA ALA A 307 -18.32 9.36 10.63
C ALA A 307 -17.96 7.90 10.27
N TYR A 308 -16.68 7.54 10.40
CA TYR A 308 -16.20 6.18 10.20
C TYR A 308 -16.89 5.20 11.16
N ARG A 309 -16.84 5.47 12.48
CA ARG A 309 -17.47 4.64 13.51
C ARG A 309 -18.97 4.46 13.25
N LYS A 310 -19.68 5.55 12.98
CA LYS A 310 -21.12 5.54 12.72
C LYS A 310 -21.49 4.67 11.51
N LYS A 311 -20.65 4.68 10.47
CA LYS A 311 -20.93 3.96 9.22
C LYS A 311 -20.62 2.48 9.31
N PHE A 312 -19.49 2.12 9.93
CA PHE A 312 -18.97 0.76 9.87
C PHE A 312 -19.11 -0.02 11.19
N GLY A 313 -19.44 0.65 12.30
CA GLY A 313 -19.51 0.00 13.61
C GLY A 313 -18.15 -0.54 14.08
N ALA A 314 -17.06 0.04 13.58
CA ALA A 314 -15.68 -0.36 13.87
C ALA A 314 -14.80 0.89 14.00
N GLU A 315 -13.67 0.76 14.69
CA GLU A 315 -12.65 1.81 14.75
C GLU A 315 -11.82 1.82 13.45
N PRO A 316 -11.37 2.99 12.97
CA PRO A 316 -10.35 3.06 11.93
C PRO A 316 -9.01 2.61 12.50
N GLY A 317 -8.19 1.99 11.65
CA GLY A 317 -6.86 1.52 12.01
C GLY A 317 -5.74 2.18 11.19
N PRO A 318 -4.50 1.68 11.30
CA PRO A 318 -3.38 2.07 10.44
C PRO A 318 -3.78 2.15 8.96
N TYR A 319 -3.24 3.15 8.26
CA TYR A 319 -3.47 3.42 6.83
C TYR A 319 -4.89 3.83 6.42
N SER A 320 -5.85 3.94 7.36
CA SER A 320 -7.21 4.39 7.06
C SER A 320 -7.22 5.82 6.51
N ASN A 321 -6.51 6.75 7.15
CA ASN A 321 -6.46 8.15 6.73
C ASN A 321 -5.79 8.32 5.35
N GLN A 322 -4.73 7.57 5.06
CA GLN A 322 -4.09 7.56 3.76
C GLN A 322 -5.01 6.96 2.69
N ALA A 323 -5.72 5.87 2.97
CA ALA A 323 -6.68 5.29 2.03
C ALA A 323 -7.86 6.23 1.72
N TYR A 324 -8.35 6.96 2.73
CA TYR A 324 -9.34 8.01 2.57
C TYR A 324 -8.80 9.17 1.69
N ASP A 325 -7.55 9.60 1.94
CA ASP A 325 -6.90 10.65 1.16
C ASP A 325 -6.58 10.22 -0.28
N ALA A 326 -6.27 8.95 -0.54
CA ALA A 326 -6.04 8.43 -1.88
C ALA A 326 -7.28 8.60 -2.78
N VAL A 327 -8.48 8.33 -2.24
CA VAL A 327 -9.74 8.56 -2.96
C VAL A 327 -9.98 10.05 -3.21
N ARG A 328 -9.76 10.89 -2.19
CA ARG A 328 -9.91 12.36 -2.34
C ARG A 328 -8.95 12.92 -3.38
N LEU A 329 -7.72 12.43 -3.40
CA LEU A 329 -6.70 12.84 -4.35
C LEU A 329 -7.05 12.37 -5.77
N ALA A 330 -7.51 11.12 -5.92
CA ALA A 330 -8.00 10.61 -7.20
C ALA A 330 -9.14 11.47 -7.75
N ALA A 331 -10.12 11.83 -6.90
CA ALA A 331 -11.23 12.70 -7.28
C ALA A 331 -10.79 14.10 -7.73
N GLU A 332 -9.84 14.71 -7.01
CA GLU A 332 -9.26 16.01 -7.36
C GLU A 332 -8.50 15.94 -8.69
N ALA A 333 -7.68 14.90 -8.88
CA ALA A 333 -6.91 14.70 -10.10
C ALA A 333 -7.80 14.50 -11.32
N VAL A 334 -8.86 13.68 -11.21
CA VAL A 334 -9.87 13.50 -12.29
C VAL A 334 -10.58 14.81 -12.59
N THR A 335 -10.93 15.59 -11.57
CA THR A 335 -11.56 16.90 -11.74
C THR A 335 -10.65 17.84 -12.53
N LYS A 336 -9.38 17.94 -12.17
CA LYS A 336 -8.37 18.76 -12.86
C LYS A 336 -8.07 18.26 -14.28
N ALA A 337 -8.05 16.94 -14.48
CA ALA A 337 -7.85 16.32 -15.80
C ALA A 337 -9.07 16.48 -16.73
N GLY A 338 -10.25 16.75 -16.18
CA GLY A 338 -11.51 16.82 -16.91
C GLY A 338 -12.01 15.45 -17.39
N GLY A 339 -11.56 14.35 -16.77
CA GLY A 339 -11.90 12.98 -17.14
C GLY A 339 -10.93 11.94 -16.58
N THR A 340 -11.10 10.68 -16.98
CA THR A 340 -10.33 9.54 -16.47
C THR A 340 -9.23 9.03 -17.42
N ASP A 341 -8.87 9.83 -18.43
CA ASP A 341 -7.70 9.55 -19.28
C ASP A 341 -6.43 9.51 -18.42
N GLY A 342 -5.75 8.36 -18.40
CA GLY A 342 -4.67 8.09 -17.45
C GLY A 342 -3.53 9.08 -17.57
N THR A 343 -3.11 9.37 -18.80
CA THR A 343 -2.07 10.37 -19.08
C THR A 343 -2.43 11.76 -18.55
N LYS A 344 -3.68 12.22 -18.72
CA LYS A 344 -4.13 13.50 -18.16
C LYS A 344 -4.25 13.48 -16.63
N VAL A 345 -4.68 12.37 -16.04
CA VAL A 345 -4.76 12.22 -14.58
C VAL A 345 -3.36 12.24 -13.97
N VAL A 346 -2.37 11.58 -14.59
CA VAL A 346 -0.95 11.65 -14.18
C VAL A 346 -0.45 13.09 -14.24
N ALA A 347 -0.67 13.81 -15.33
CA ALA A 347 -0.28 15.22 -15.43
C ALA A 347 -0.97 16.10 -14.37
N ALA A 348 -2.24 15.80 -14.04
CA ALA A 348 -2.97 16.50 -12.97
C ALA A 348 -2.42 16.19 -11.57
N LEU A 349 -1.95 14.96 -11.32
CA LEU A 349 -1.27 14.56 -10.09
C LEU A 349 0.10 15.23 -9.97
N GLU A 350 0.90 15.25 -11.04
CA GLU A 350 2.20 15.95 -11.09
C GLU A 350 2.05 17.46 -10.81
N ALA A 351 0.96 18.06 -11.32
CA ALA A 351 0.65 19.48 -11.13
C ALA A 351 -0.21 19.75 -9.87
N ILE A 352 -0.41 18.77 -8.99
CA ILE A 352 -1.24 18.95 -7.80
C ILE A 352 -0.62 20.01 -6.89
N ASP A 353 -1.43 20.99 -6.51
CA ASP A 353 -1.07 22.05 -5.58
C ASP A 353 -2.32 22.48 -4.79
N GLY A 354 -2.13 22.89 -3.55
CA GLY A 354 -3.20 23.29 -2.64
C GLY A 354 -4.08 22.13 -2.10
N PHE A 355 -3.78 20.87 -2.44
CA PHE A 355 -4.48 19.73 -1.87
C PHE A 355 -3.96 19.44 -0.46
N THR A 356 -4.86 19.26 0.51
CA THR A 356 -4.50 18.98 1.91
C THR A 356 -4.96 17.58 2.32
N MET A 357 -3.98 16.73 2.61
CA MET A 357 -4.15 15.42 3.24
C MET A 357 -4.24 15.57 4.75
N PHE A 358 -4.59 14.50 5.45
CA PHE A 358 -4.48 14.42 6.91
C PHE A 358 -3.06 14.67 7.40
N SER A 359 -2.05 14.22 6.65
CA SER A 359 -0.63 14.45 6.96
C SER A 359 -0.13 15.85 6.60
N GLY A 360 -0.99 16.71 6.04
CA GLY A 360 -0.69 18.09 5.70
C GLY A 360 -0.79 18.40 4.20
N PRO A 361 -0.26 19.56 3.76
CA PRO A 361 -0.33 19.97 2.37
C PRO A 361 0.48 19.03 1.48
N LEU A 362 -0.12 18.58 0.39
CA LEU A 362 0.50 17.70 -0.59
C LEU A 362 1.15 18.51 -1.71
N LYS A 363 2.43 18.23 -1.92
CA LYS A 363 3.15 18.53 -3.16
C LYS A 363 4.10 17.37 -3.43
N PHE A 364 3.95 16.72 -4.59
CA PHE A 364 4.82 15.62 -4.96
C PHE A 364 6.23 16.11 -5.31
N THR A 365 7.23 15.30 -4.99
CA THR A 365 8.58 15.42 -5.56
C THR A 365 8.57 15.00 -7.04
N PRO A 366 9.63 15.28 -7.82
CA PRO A 366 9.76 14.75 -9.18
C PRO A 366 9.71 13.21 -9.28
N GLU A 367 9.97 12.51 -8.19
CA GLU A 367 9.90 11.04 -8.06
C GLU A 367 8.51 10.56 -7.59
N HIS A 368 7.53 11.46 -7.52
CA HIS A 368 6.13 11.16 -7.17
C HIS A 368 5.93 10.65 -5.73
N THR A 369 6.75 11.16 -4.82
CA THR A 369 6.70 10.87 -3.39
C THR A 369 6.43 12.13 -2.57
N LEU A 370 6.20 11.98 -1.27
CA LEU A 370 6.15 13.11 -0.35
C LEU A 370 7.56 13.64 -0.09
N ALA A 371 7.73 14.97 -0.06
CA ALA A 371 9.00 15.59 0.31
C ALA A 371 9.43 15.26 1.75
N ASN A 372 8.46 15.12 2.66
CA ASN A 372 8.66 14.68 4.03
C ASN A 372 7.82 13.42 4.26
N GLY A 373 8.45 12.34 4.74
CA GLY A 373 7.76 11.07 4.93
C GLY A 373 6.76 11.03 6.08
N GLY A 374 6.79 12.03 6.97
CA GLY A 374 5.84 12.14 8.09
C GLY A 374 5.97 11.05 9.15
N PHE A 375 7.07 10.30 9.16
CA PHE A 375 7.33 9.30 10.18
C PHE A 375 7.59 9.96 11.55
N GLN A 376 6.96 9.37 12.55
CA GLN A 376 7.05 9.68 13.97
C GLN A 376 7.39 8.39 14.72
N ILE A 377 7.77 8.54 15.98
CA ILE A 377 8.00 7.41 16.88
C ILE A 377 6.79 7.22 17.76
N LEU A 378 6.23 6.02 17.70
CA LEU A 378 5.23 5.54 18.64
C LEU A 378 5.89 4.66 19.70
N VAL A 379 5.17 4.43 20.79
CA VAL A 379 5.55 3.47 21.83
C VAL A 379 4.30 2.71 22.28
N VAL A 380 4.43 1.41 22.50
CA VAL A 380 3.37 0.62 23.13
C VAL A 380 3.22 1.09 24.57
N LYS A 381 2.00 1.48 24.93
CA LYS A 381 1.56 1.81 26.30
C LYS A 381 0.22 1.14 26.55
N GLY A 382 0.20 0.11 27.40
CA GLY A 382 -1.01 -0.66 27.65
C GLY A 382 -1.42 -1.51 26.44
N ASP A 383 -2.62 -1.29 25.93
CA ASP A 383 -3.22 -2.07 24.82
C ASP A 383 -3.10 -1.39 23.45
N GLY A 384 -2.38 -0.27 23.36
CA GLY A 384 -2.25 0.50 22.13
C GLY A 384 -0.89 1.16 21.94
N PHE A 385 -0.76 1.84 20.80
CA PHE A 385 0.39 2.67 20.48
C PHE A 385 0.07 4.13 20.79
N ALA A 386 1.00 4.81 21.46
CA ALA A 386 0.91 6.24 21.75
C ALA A 386 2.08 6.98 21.10
N LEU A 387 1.86 8.24 20.74
CA LEU A 387 2.94 9.12 20.26
C LEU A 387 4.03 9.25 21.33
N GLN A 388 5.26 8.90 20.97
CA GLN A 388 6.45 9.09 21.80
C GLN A 388 7.25 10.31 21.36
N ASP A 389 7.45 10.47 20.05
CA ASP A 389 8.24 11.57 19.48
C ASP A 389 7.75 11.90 18.07
N ALA A 390 7.50 13.18 17.79
CA ALA A 390 7.06 13.62 16.47
C ALA A 390 8.22 13.81 15.46
N LEU A 391 9.48 13.67 15.90
CA LEU A 391 10.70 13.86 15.11
C LEU A 391 10.75 15.22 14.38
N ARG A 392 10.21 16.26 15.02
CA ARG A 392 10.16 17.65 14.52
C ARG A 392 11.32 18.50 15.01
#